data_AF-A0A5N5USG8-F1
#
_entry.id   AF-A0A5N5USG8-F1
#
_cell.length_a   1.000
_cell.length_b   1.000
_cell.length_c   1.000
_cell.angle_alpha   90.00
_cell.angle_beta   90.00
_cell.angle_gamma   90.00
#
_symmetry.space_group_name_H-M   'P 1'
#
loop_
_entity.id
_entity.type
_entity.pdbx_description
1 polymer ?
#
loop_
_entity_poly.entity_id
_entity_poly.type
_entity_poly.pdbx_seq_one_letter_code
_entity_poly.pdbx_strand_id
1 'polypeptide(L)'
;MTSHQAQHVTTVHQRTPEQAGAASASLLTRLVARLTADRLDRDIAVGVPAPPGSALAVHAARLTSRRERETIARALRQLLHDATATGPLMSSRIPLNVANIVAAADLIDRIALHLHSPRPVAPRGMARLRLILSDGRGPLYRYGRGDLRGRLGAALAEL
;
A
#
# COMPACT_ATOMS: atom_id res chain seq x y z
N MET A 1 -13.65 -69.48 -12.90
CA MET A 1 -12.62 -68.64 -13.52
C MET A 1 -13.16 -67.21 -13.51
N THR A 2 -13.08 -66.52 -12.38
CA THR A 2 -11.96 -65.65 -11.95
C THR A 2 -12.07 -64.25 -12.57
N SER A 3 -12.18 -63.26 -11.68
CA SER A 3 -11.90 -61.83 -11.83
C SER A 3 -13.01 -60.94 -12.40
N HIS A 4 -13.64 -60.10 -11.57
CA HIS A 4 -13.15 -58.79 -11.07
C HIS A 4 -13.02 -57.73 -12.16
N GLN A 5 -13.94 -56.75 -12.21
CA GLN A 5 -13.68 -55.29 -12.17
C GLN A 5 -15.03 -54.53 -12.32
N ALA A 6 -15.71 -54.11 -11.25
CA ALA A 6 -15.58 -52.80 -10.59
C ALA A 6 -14.66 -51.78 -11.28
N GLN A 7 -15.22 -50.70 -11.82
CA GLN A 7 -14.65 -49.35 -11.82
C GLN A 7 -15.69 -48.33 -12.31
N HIS A 8 -16.37 -47.66 -11.38
CA HIS A 8 -16.01 -46.35 -10.81
C HIS A 8 -16.62 -45.19 -11.61
N VAL A 9 -17.87 -44.88 -11.22
CA VAL A 9 -18.49 -43.55 -11.36
C VAL A 9 -17.56 -42.55 -10.69
N THR A 10 -16.78 -41.82 -11.48
CA THR A 10 -16.00 -40.69 -11.00
C THR A 10 -16.85 -39.44 -11.13
N THR A 11 -17.66 -39.20 -10.11
CA THR A 11 -18.21 -37.87 -9.85
C THR A 11 -17.04 -36.97 -9.48
N VAL A 12 -16.46 -36.27 -10.46
CA VAL A 12 -15.62 -35.10 -10.18
C VAL A 12 -16.55 -34.04 -9.59
N HIS A 13 -16.61 -34.00 -8.26
CA HIS A 13 -17.12 -32.88 -7.50
C HIS A 13 -16.18 -31.70 -7.77
N GLN A 14 -16.55 -30.87 -8.74
CA GLN A 14 -15.88 -29.61 -9.05
C GLN A 14 -15.90 -28.74 -7.79
N ARG A 15 -14.77 -28.66 -7.08
CA ARG A 15 -14.56 -27.69 -6.01
C ARG A 15 -14.24 -26.33 -6.62
N THR A 16 -15.16 -25.41 -6.43
CA THR A 16 -15.10 -23.99 -6.79
C THR A 16 -13.82 -23.33 -6.28
N PRO A 17 -13.00 -22.69 -7.13
CA PRO A 17 -11.81 -21.94 -6.70
C PRO A 17 -12.16 -20.46 -6.50
N GLU A 18 -12.94 -20.11 -5.48
CA GLU A 18 -13.36 -18.71 -5.26
C GLU A 18 -12.71 -17.99 -4.06
N GLN A 19 -11.89 -18.66 -3.24
CA GLN A 19 -11.68 -18.16 -1.86
C GLN A 19 -10.23 -17.76 -1.48
N ALA A 20 -9.25 -17.78 -2.40
CA ALA A 20 -7.83 -17.56 -2.04
C ALA A 20 -7.19 -16.24 -2.55
N GLY A 21 -7.97 -15.33 -3.15
CA GLY A 21 -7.43 -14.16 -3.88
C GLY A 21 -7.47 -12.79 -3.17
N ALA A 22 -7.96 -12.69 -1.93
CA ALA A 22 -8.46 -11.43 -1.38
C ALA A 22 -7.48 -10.59 -0.52
N ALA A 23 -6.24 -11.02 -0.27
CA ALA A 23 -5.41 -10.36 0.75
C ALA A 23 -4.73 -9.06 0.23
N SER A 24 -3.92 -9.13 -0.84
CA SER A 24 -3.11 -7.99 -1.30
C SER A 24 -3.88 -6.98 -2.16
N ALA A 25 -4.70 -7.46 -3.09
CA ALA A 25 -5.63 -6.61 -3.86
C ALA A 25 -6.64 -5.85 -2.99
N SER A 26 -6.78 -6.18 -1.69
CA SER A 26 -7.72 -5.49 -0.82
C SER A 26 -7.14 -4.33 -0.02
N LEU A 27 -5.85 -4.27 0.30
CA LEU A 27 -5.34 -3.21 1.18
C LEU A 27 -4.94 -1.94 0.43
N LEU A 28 -4.22 -2.06 -0.70
CA LEU A 28 -3.98 -0.91 -1.57
C LEU A 28 -5.27 -0.38 -2.18
N THR A 29 -6.21 -1.25 -2.55
CA THR A 29 -7.54 -0.82 -3.01
C THR A 29 -8.36 -0.19 -1.88
N ARG A 30 -8.32 -0.69 -0.64
CA ARG A 30 -8.97 -0.04 0.51
C ARG A 30 -8.29 1.29 0.89
N LEU A 31 -6.97 1.38 0.73
CA LEU A 31 -6.23 2.62 0.94
C LEU A 31 -6.63 3.63 -0.13
N VAL A 32 -6.65 3.21 -1.41
CA VAL A 32 -7.05 4.03 -2.56
C VAL A 32 -8.51 4.47 -2.44
N ALA A 33 -9.41 3.58 -2.05
CA ALA A 33 -10.82 3.89 -1.81
C ALA A 33 -11.05 4.85 -0.63
N ARG A 34 -10.08 5.00 0.28
CA ARG A 34 -10.11 5.96 1.39
C ARG A 34 -9.55 7.35 1.04
N LEU A 35 -9.10 7.58 -0.20
CA LEU A 35 -8.42 8.81 -0.63
C LEU A 35 -9.36 9.96 -1.03
N THR A 36 -10.49 10.12 -0.38
CA THR A 36 -11.42 11.23 -0.63
C THR A 36 -10.88 12.62 -0.23
N ALA A 37 -9.57 12.76 0.04
CA ALA A 37 -8.92 13.99 0.50
C ALA A 37 -7.68 14.39 -0.32
N ASP A 38 -7.57 13.96 -1.59
CA ASP A 38 -6.40 14.24 -2.45
C ASP A 38 -6.03 15.74 -2.50
N ARG A 39 -7.02 16.65 -2.47
CA ARG A 39 -6.75 18.09 -2.43
C ARG A 39 -6.11 18.54 -1.12
N LEU A 40 -6.66 18.14 0.04
CA LEU A 40 -6.11 18.53 1.35
C LEU A 40 -4.74 17.89 1.59
N ASP A 41 -4.54 16.66 1.10
CA ASP A 41 -3.23 16.01 1.12
C ASP A 41 -2.22 16.79 0.26
N ARG A 42 -2.62 17.26 -0.92
CA ARG A 42 -1.77 18.11 -1.77
C ARG A 42 -1.44 19.44 -1.10
N ASP A 43 -2.44 20.12 -0.52
CA ASP A 43 -2.27 21.37 0.22
C ASP A 43 -1.30 21.21 1.39
N ILE A 44 -1.44 20.13 2.19
CA ILE A 44 -0.51 19.82 3.29
C ILE A 44 0.89 19.47 2.76
N ALA A 45 0.99 18.69 1.67
CA ALA A 45 2.27 18.25 1.13
C ALA A 45 3.14 19.41 0.60
N VAL A 46 2.51 20.46 0.06
CA VAL A 46 3.20 21.69 -0.37
C VAL A 46 3.43 22.68 0.76
N GLY A 47 2.80 22.48 1.93
CA GLY A 47 3.00 23.31 3.12
C GLY A 47 2.04 24.50 3.21
N VAL A 48 0.82 24.38 2.65
CA VAL A 48 -0.22 25.41 2.84
C VAL A 48 -0.45 25.61 4.34
N PRO A 49 -0.41 26.86 4.85
CA PRO A 49 -0.69 27.13 6.25
C PRO A 49 -2.07 26.59 6.66
N ALA A 50 -2.14 25.95 7.83
CA ALA A 50 -3.36 25.38 8.38
C ALA A 50 -3.75 26.14 9.66
N PRO A 51 -4.52 27.25 9.55
CA PRO A 51 -4.95 27.99 10.72
C PRO A 51 -5.71 27.11 11.71
N PRO A 52 -5.59 27.32 13.04
CA PRO A 52 -6.36 26.59 14.03
C PRO A 52 -7.87 26.62 13.71
N GLY A 53 -8.54 25.47 13.80
CA GLY A 53 -9.96 25.33 13.49
C GLY A 53 -10.31 25.22 12.00
N SER A 54 -9.35 25.38 11.08
CA SER A 54 -9.59 25.16 9.65
C SER A 54 -9.77 23.66 9.33
N ALA A 55 -10.47 23.37 8.23
CA ALA A 55 -10.57 22.01 7.71
C ALA A 55 -9.19 21.37 7.43
N LEU A 56 -8.21 22.20 7.02
CA LEU A 56 -6.83 21.76 6.78
C LEU A 56 -6.14 21.36 8.09
N ALA A 57 -6.34 22.08 9.18
CA ALA A 57 -5.78 21.76 10.50
C ALA A 57 -6.40 20.47 11.08
N VAL A 58 -7.72 20.31 10.96
CA VAL A 58 -8.41 19.07 11.37
C VAL A 58 -7.90 17.88 10.56
N HIS A 59 -7.73 18.06 9.25
CA HIS A 59 -7.20 17.02 8.37
C HIS A 59 -5.73 16.68 8.69
N ALA A 60 -4.89 17.68 8.96
CA ALA A 60 -3.51 17.48 9.38
C ALA A 60 -3.39 16.71 10.71
N ALA A 61 -4.27 17.00 11.68
CA ALA A 61 -4.33 16.26 12.94
C ALA A 61 -4.77 14.80 12.73
N ARG A 62 -5.79 14.57 11.88
CA ARG A 62 -6.21 13.21 11.50
C ARG A 62 -5.07 12.44 10.82
N LEU A 63 -4.35 13.12 9.94
CA LEU A 63 -3.28 12.54 9.14
C LEU A 63 -2.09 12.05 9.99
N THR A 64 -1.81 12.72 11.11
CA THR A 64 -0.75 12.34 12.06
C THR A 64 -1.22 11.38 13.16
N SER A 65 -2.51 11.03 13.17
CA SER A 65 -3.10 10.12 14.15
C SER A 65 -2.42 8.75 14.12
N ARG A 66 -2.31 8.11 15.29
CA ARG A 66 -1.69 6.78 15.43
C ARG A 66 -2.28 5.76 14.45
N ARG A 67 -3.60 5.76 14.29
CA ARG A 67 -4.30 4.85 13.37
C ARG A 67 -3.86 5.06 11.93
N GLU A 68 -3.71 6.31 11.50
CA GLU A 68 -3.29 6.62 10.13
C GLU A 68 -1.82 6.22 9.92
N ARG A 69 -0.93 6.53 10.87
CA ARG A 69 0.47 6.09 10.85
C ARG A 69 0.61 4.58 10.72
N GLU A 70 -0.11 3.82 11.54
CA GLU A 70 -0.12 2.35 11.49
C GLU A 70 -0.72 1.81 10.20
N THR A 71 -1.67 2.51 9.59
CA THR A 71 -2.27 2.13 8.30
C THR A 71 -1.23 2.27 7.18
N ILE A 72 -0.53 3.41 7.12
CA ILE A 72 0.52 3.64 6.13
C ILE A 72 1.70 2.68 6.34
N ALA A 73 2.16 2.50 7.57
CA ALA A 73 3.26 1.58 7.89
C ALA A 73 2.95 0.15 7.45
N ARG A 74 1.72 -0.34 7.70
CA ARG A 74 1.28 -1.66 7.25
C ARG A 74 1.20 -1.76 5.74
N ALA A 75 0.67 -0.74 5.06
CA ALA A 75 0.59 -0.72 3.61
C ALA A 75 1.98 -0.79 2.95
N LEU A 76 2.96 -0.05 3.48
CA LEU A 76 4.34 -0.06 3.00
C LEU A 76 5.03 -1.41 3.21
N ARG A 77 4.89 -2.02 4.39
CA ARG A 77 5.44 -3.36 4.67
C ARG A 77 4.81 -4.43 3.79
N GLN A 78 3.49 -4.36 3.61
CA GLN A 78 2.78 -5.30 2.74
C GLN A 78 3.25 -5.15 1.28
N LEU A 79 3.41 -3.91 0.79
CA LEU A 79 3.93 -3.64 -0.55
C LEU A 79 5.30 -4.29 -0.78
N LEU A 80 6.22 -4.14 0.18
CA LEU A 80 7.56 -4.75 0.09
C LEU A 80 7.50 -6.28 0.19
N HIS A 81 6.68 -6.80 1.10
CA HIS A 81 6.46 -8.25 1.22
C HIS A 81 5.92 -8.83 -0.10
N ASP A 82 4.90 -8.21 -0.68
CA ASP A 82 4.30 -8.64 -1.94
C ASP A 82 5.29 -8.55 -3.10
N ALA A 83 6.14 -7.52 -3.14
CA ALA A 83 7.15 -7.37 -4.19
C ALA A 83 8.28 -8.41 -4.10
N THR A 84 8.57 -8.91 -2.90
CA THR A 84 9.66 -9.88 -2.65
C THR A 84 9.19 -11.34 -2.63
N ALA A 85 7.88 -11.57 -2.50
CA ALA A 85 7.32 -12.92 -2.49
C ALA A 85 7.54 -13.62 -3.84
N THR A 86 8.35 -14.69 -3.82
CA THR A 86 8.66 -15.52 -5.00
C THR A 86 7.55 -16.54 -5.20
N GLY A 87 6.49 -16.15 -5.90
CA GLY A 87 5.36 -17.01 -6.28
C GLY A 87 4.53 -16.36 -7.37
N PRO A 88 3.63 -17.09 -8.07
CA PRO A 88 2.75 -16.48 -9.05
C PRO A 88 1.83 -15.47 -8.35
N LEU A 89 2.23 -14.20 -8.38
CA LEU A 89 1.47 -13.05 -7.87
C LEU A 89 0.29 -12.76 -8.80
N MET A 90 -0.70 -13.64 -8.80
CA MET A 90 -1.96 -13.50 -9.53
C MET A 90 -2.95 -12.63 -8.73
N SER A 91 -2.59 -11.38 -8.37
CA SER A 91 -3.55 -10.50 -7.69
C SER A 91 -3.22 -9.00 -7.73
N SER A 92 -2.80 -8.49 -8.88
CA SER A 92 -3.00 -7.07 -9.16
C SER A 92 -3.43 -6.89 -10.60
N ARG A 93 -4.59 -6.24 -10.82
CA ARG A 93 -5.00 -5.80 -12.16
C ARG A 93 -3.98 -4.83 -12.77
N ILE A 94 -3.10 -4.25 -11.95
CA ILE A 94 -2.00 -3.36 -12.36
C ILE A 94 -0.69 -3.90 -11.79
N PRO A 95 0.23 -4.41 -12.63
CA PRO A 95 1.50 -4.96 -12.17
C PRO A 95 2.31 -3.94 -11.36
N LEU A 96 2.89 -4.35 -10.23
CA LEU A 96 3.80 -3.53 -9.43
C LEU A 96 5.17 -3.40 -10.10
N ASN A 97 5.87 -2.29 -9.86
CA ASN A 97 7.26 -2.15 -10.24
C ASN A 97 8.16 -2.76 -9.16
N VAL A 98 8.29 -4.08 -9.19
CA VAL A 98 9.05 -4.86 -8.19
C VAL A 98 10.49 -4.35 -8.05
N ALA A 99 11.19 -4.10 -9.16
CA ALA A 99 12.56 -3.62 -9.14
C ALA A 99 12.69 -2.29 -8.38
N ASN A 100 11.77 -1.36 -8.60
CA ASN A 100 11.78 -0.05 -7.94
C ASN A 100 11.41 -0.14 -6.45
N ILE A 101 10.46 -1.01 -6.10
CA ILE A 101 10.07 -1.28 -4.71
C ILE A 101 11.24 -1.91 -3.94
N VAL A 102 11.88 -2.93 -4.51
CA VAL A 102 13.05 -3.60 -3.91
C VAL A 102 14.22 -2.63 -3.76
N ALA A 103 14.48 -1.78 -4.75
CA ALA A 103 15.53 -0.76 -4.69
C ALA A 103 15.28 0.33 -3.61
N ALA A 104 14.04 0.44 -3.12
CA ALA A 104 13.64 1.38 -2.06
C ALA A 104 13.34 0.68 -0.72
N ALA A 105 13.64 -0.61 -0.58
CA ALA A 105 13.32 -1.42 0.60
C ALA A 105 13.83 -0.80 1.91
N ASP A 106 15.08 -0.31 1.92
CA ASP A 106 15.69 0.37 3.07
C ASP A 106 14.89 1.59 3.54
N LEU A 107 14.40 2.41 2.60
CA LEU A 107 13.56 3.57 2.92
C LEU A 107 12.18 3.15 3.40
N ILE A 108 11.58 2.14 2.77
CA ILE A 108 10.29 1.58 3.17
C ILE A 108 10.34 1.12 4.63
N ASP A 109 11.37 0.36 5.01
CA ASP A 109 11.54 -0.13 6.38
C ASP A 109 11.79 1.00 7.38
N ARG A 110 12.64 1.97 7.03
CA ARG A 110 12.90 3.16 7.87
C ARG A 110 11.63 3.96 8.13
N ILE A 111 10.83 4.21 7.10
CA ILE A 111 9.55 4.91 7.22
C ILE A 111 8.60 4.09 8.09
N ALA A 112 8.43 2.80 7.81
CA ALA A 112 7.51 1.96 8.58
C ALA A 112 7.91 1.87 10.06
N LEU A 113 9.21 1.81 10.36
CA LEU A 113 9.74 1.86 11.73
C LEU A 113 9.44 3.22 12.40
N HIS A 114 9.71 4.32 11.70
CA HIS A 114 9.45 5.66 12.21
C HIS A 114 7.97 5.86 12.54
N LEU A 115 7.06 5.46 11.63
CA LEU A 115 5.62 5.57 11.81
C LEU A 115 5.06 4.71 12.95
N HIS A 116 5.70 3.57 13.23
CA HIS A 116 5.35 2.70 14.35
C HIS A 116 5.85 3.23 15.69
N SER A 117 6.86 4.11 15.68
CA SER A 117 7.38 4.71 16.91
C SER A 117 6.34 5.63 17.58
N PRO A 118 6.46 5.87 18.89
CA PRO A 118 5.60 6.82 19.60
C PRO A 118 5.92 8.28 19.27
N ARG A 119 6.95 8.55 18.45
CA ARG A 119 7.39 9.91 18.14
C ARG A 119 6.30 10.66 17.35
N PRO A 120 6.12 11.96 17.58
CA PRO A 120 5.32 12.81 16.70
C PRO A 120 5.87 12.73 15.27
N VAL A 121 4.96 12.82 14.28
CA VAL A 121 5.33 12.89 12.87
C VAL A 121 4.73 14.15 12.26
N ALA A 122 5.44 14.76 11.32
CA ALA A 122 4.94 15.94 10.63
C ALA A 122 3.81 15.57 9.64
N PRO A 123 2.73 16.39 9.56
CA PRO A 123 1.65 16.17 8.59
C PRO A 123 2.12 16.15 7.15
N ARG A 124 3.19 16.91 6.82
CA ARG A 124 3.73 17.04 5.47
C ARG A 124 4.32 15.74 4.95
N GLY A 125 5.15 15.06 5.74
CA GLY A 125 5.69 13.74 5.40
C GLY A 125 4.56 12.73 5.21
N MET A 126 3.59 12.70 6.14
CA MET A 126 2.42 11.82 6.04
C MET A 126 1.57 12.07 4.78
N ALA A 127 1.40 13.34 4.39
CA ALA A 127 0.65 13.70 3.19
C ALA A 127 1.39 13.23 1.93
N ARG A 128 2.72 13.42 1.87
CA ARG A 128 3.55 12.91 0.77
C ARG A 128 3.47 11.39 0.65
N LEU A 129 3.49 10.66 1.78
CA LEU A 129 3.33 9.20 1.75
C LEU A 129 1.96 8.80 1.19
N ARG A 130 0.88 9.47 1.59
CA ARG A 130 -0.46 9.20 1.03
C ARG A 130 -0.51 9.48 -0.47
N LEU A 131 0.09 10.58 -0.94
CA LEU A 131 0.19 10.92 -2.36
C LEU A 131 0.99 9.88 -3.16
N ILE A 132 2.07 9.34 -2.60
CA ILE A 132 2.85 8.27 -3.26
C ILE A 132 2.02 7.00 -3.38
N LEU A 133 1.32 6.61 -2.31
CA LEU A 133 0.50 5.40 -2.27
C LEU A 133 -0.79 5.52 -3.10
N SER A 134 -1.26 6.74 -3.35
CA SER A 134 -2.46 7.02 -4.14
C SER A 134 -2.21 7.23 -5.63
N ASP A 135 -0.98 7.55 -6.02
CA ASP A 135 -0.62 7.85 -7.40
C ASP A 135 -0.64 6.58 -8.26
N GLY A 136 -1.81 6.28 -8.83
CA GLY A 136 -2.03 5.15 -9.75
C GLY A 136 -1.18 5.20 -11.03
N ARG A 137 -0.53 6.33 -11.31
CA ARG A 137 0.42 6.51 -12.42
C ARG A 137 1.86 6.63 -11.93
N GLY A 138 2.07 6.48 -10.62
CA GLY A 138 3.31 6.71 -9.93
C GLY A 138 4.25 5.51 -9.94
N PRO A 139 5.43 5.67 -9.33
CA PRO A 139 6.56 4.76 -9.49
C PRO A 139 6.38 3.40 -8.79
N LEU A 140 5.29 3.20 -8.06
CA LEU A 140 4.87 1.92 -7.48
C LEU A 140 4.42 0.90 -8.53
N TYR A 141 3.94 1.37 -9.68
CA TYR A 141 3.35 0.53 -10.72
C TYR A 141 4.31 0.36 -11.89
N ARG A 142 4.31 -0.84 -12.51
CA ARG A 142 5.24 -1.24 -13.59
C ARG A 142 5.25 -0.27 -14.77
N TYR A 143 4.08 0.27 -15.11
CA TYR A 143 3.92 1.23 -16.21
C TYR A 143 3.86 2.68 -15.73
N GLY A 144 3.97 2.91 -14.43
CA GLY A 144 4.06 4.25 -13.86
C GLY A 144 5.39 4.93 -14.17
N ARG A 145 5.52 6.17 -13.74
CA ARG A 145 6.71 7.00 -13.98
C ARG A 145 7.24 7.60 -12.67
N GLY A 146 8.52 7.96 -12.70
CA GLY A 146 9.20 8.67 -11.62
C GLY A 146 10.10 7.79 -10.76
N ASP A 147 10.67 8.41 -9.73
CA ASP A 147 11.60 7.80 -8.79
C ASP A 147 10.89 7.54 -7.45
N LEU A 148 10.74 6.26 -7.08
CA LEU A 148 10.14 5.90 -5.80
C LEU A 148 11.06 6.24 -4.64
N ARG A 149 12.37 5.99 -4.80
CA ARG A 149 13.37 6.20 -3.76
C ARG A 149 13.45 7.69 -3.40
N GLY A 150 13.58 8.57 -4.39
CA GLY A 150 13.58 10.01 -4.18
C GLY A 150 12.30 10.54 -3.54
N ARG A 151 11.13 10.05 -3.98
CA ARG A 151 9.84 10.44 -3.37
C ARG A 151 9.72 9.99 -1.92
N LEU A 152 10.12 8.75 -1.61
CA LEU A 152 10.12 8.24 -0.22
C LEU A 152 11.15 8.96 0.65
N GLY A 153 12.34 9.26 0.11
CA GLY A 153 13.36 10.03 0.82
C GLY A 153 12.89 11.44 1.16
N ALA A 154 12.24 12.12 0.21
CA ALA A 154 11.64 13.44 0.43
C ALA A 154 10.46 13.41 1.40
N ALA A 155 9.72 12.30 1.49
CA ALA A 155 8.68 12.12 2.49
C ALA A 155 9.28 11.88 3.88
N LEU A 156 10.30 11.02 3.99
CA LEU A 156 11.00 10.70 5.23
C LEU A 156 11.70 11.92 5.84
N ALA A 157 12.25 12.80 5.03
CA ALA A 157 12.86 14.05 5.49
C ALA A 157 11.87 15.03 6.14
N GLU A 158 10.56 14.81 5.93
CA GLU A 158 9.47 15.65 6.44
C GLU A 158 8.57 14.88 7.43
N LEU A 159 9.02 13.72 7.94
CA LEU A 159 8.39 12.99 9.05
C LEU A 159 8.93 13.47 10.39
#